data_AF-A0A810NHL0-F1
#
_entry.id   AF-A0A810NHL0-F1
#
_cell.length_a   1.000
_cell.length_b   1.000
_cell.length_c   1.000
_cell.angle_alpha   90.00
_cell.angle_beta   90.00
_cell.angle_gamma   90.00
#
_symmetry.space_group_name_H-M   'P 1'
#
loop_
_entity.id
_entity.type
_entity.pdbx_description
1 polymer ?
#
loop_
_entity_poly.entity_id
_entity_poly.type
_entity_poly.pdbx_seq_one_letter_code
_entity_poly.pdbx_strand_id
1 'polypeptide(L)'
;MTPQAGDILHVTREASVQFLRPMMFRVIRVHDWPTYEGWVWLDGYQLNAAGDAVERRSIFVQRAGLRIVPDNSAAARARKAPARAGQRPGLSRPHLRPATAGVR
;
A
#
# COMPACT_ATOMS: atom_id res chain seq x y z
N MET A 1 9.88 -13.69 2.24
CA MET A 1 8.87 -12.74 1.74
C MET A 1 9.38 -11.32 1.94
N THR A 2 9.05 -10.41 1.04
CA THR A 2 9.46 -9.00 1.12
C THR A 2 8.25 -8.15 1.45
N PRO A 3 8.25 -7.35 2.54
CA PRO A 3 7.13 -6.46 2.84
C PRO A 3 6.97 -5.43 1.71
N GLN A 4 5.74 -5.00 1.44
CA GLN A 4 5.40 -3.98 0.46
C GLN A 4 4.61 -2.83 1.11
N ALA A 5 4.56 -1.68 0.42
CA ALA A 5 3.71 -0.58 0.86
C ALA A 5 2.23 -1.01 0.85
N GLY A 6 1.54 -0.75 1.95
CA GLY A 6 0.16 -1.16 2.19
C GLY A 6 0.00 -2.38 3.09
N ASP A 7 1.05 -3.19 3.26
CA ASP A 7 1.01 -4.38 4.12
C ASP A 7 0.87 -4.00 5.60
N ILE A 8 0.11 -4.82 6.33
CA ILE A 8 0.10 -4.78 7.80
C ILE A 8 1.04 -5.87 8.30
N LEU A 9 1.99 -5.48 9.14
CA LEU A 9 2.98 -6.36 9.74
C LEU A 9 2.69 -6.51 11.23
N HIS A 10 2.72 -7.74 11.71
CA HIS A 10 2.84 -8.04 13.13
C HIS A 10 4.34 -8.03 13.48
N VAL A 11 4.79 -6.92 14.05
CA VAL A 11 6.17 -6.72 14.46
C VAL A 11 6.33 -7.27 15.87
N THR A 12 7.20 -8.26 16.02
CA THR A 12 7.49 -8.92 17.29
C THR A 12 9.00 -8.89 17.55
N ARG A 13 9.42 -9.42 18.71
CA ARG A 13 10.84 -9.56 19.06
C ARG A 13 11.67 -10.33 18.01
N GLU A 14 11.03 -11.25 17.28
CA GLU A 14 11.67 -12.00 16.18
C GLU A 14 12.17 -11.07 15.06
N ALA A 15 11.49 -9.95 14.84
CA ALA A 15 11.86 -8.97 13.81
C ALA A 15 12.96 -8.02 14.29
N SER A 16 12.99 -7.69 15.58
CA SER A 16 14.09 -6.97 16.22
C SER A 16 13.91 -6.99 17.74
N VAL A 17 15.00 -7.10 18.48
CA VAL A 17 15.02 -7.19 19.95
C VAL A 17 14.41 -5.98 20.65
N GLN A 18 14.32 -4.83 19.96
CA GLN A 18 13.72 -3.60 20.47
C GLN A 18 12.19 -3.72 20.64
N PHE A 19 11.56 -4.70 19.99
CA PHE A 19 10.10 -4.91 20.03
C PHE A 19 9.71 -6.00 21.04
N LEU A 20 10.04 -5.79 22.32
CA LEU A 20 9.63 -6.67 23.42
C LEU A 20 8.11 -6.76 23.56
N ARG A 21 7.40 -5.68 23.22
CA ARG A 21 5.94 -5.65 23.11
C ARG A 21 5.56 -5.72 21.64
N PRO A 22 4.82 -6.75 21.20
CA PRO A 22 4.41 -6.86 19.81
C PRO A 22 3.46 -5.74 19.42
N MET A 23 3.52 -5.29 18.17
CA MET A 23 2.65 -4.24 17.64
C MET A 23 2.27 -4.49 16.18
N MET A 24 1.16 -3.90 15.77
CA MET A 24 0.72 -3.88 14.37
C MET A 24 1.27 -2.64 13.67
N PHE A 25 1.82 -2.81 12.48
CA PHE A 25 2.49 -1.76 11.73
C PHE A 25 2.08 -1.79 10.26
N ARG A 26 1.47 -0.71 9.78
CA ARG A 26 1.12 -0.56 8.36
C ARG A 26 2.25 0.11 7.61
N VAL A 27 2.85 -0.60 6.66
CA VAL A 27 3.94 -0.09 5.83
C VAL A 27 3.40 0.95 4.86
N ILE A 28 4.06 2.11 4.79
CA ILE A 28 3.81 3.12 3.74
C ILE A 28 4.97 3.21 2.76
N ARG A 29 6.18 2.85 3.21
CA ARG A 29 7.38 2.83 2.37
C ARG A 29 8.37 1.81 2.90
N VAL A 30 8.97 1.09 1.96
CA VAL A 30 10.12 0.22 2.17
C VAL A 30 11.32 0.94 1.59
N HIS A 31 12.40 1.08 2.34
CA HIS A 31 13.62 1.69 1.84
C HIS A 31 14.59 0.60 1.38
N ASP A 32 15.10 0.75 0.16
CA ASP A 32 16.10 -0.12 -0.43
C ASP A 32 17.54 0.32 -0.08
N TRP A 33 17.72 0.91 1.10
CA TRP A 33 19.04 1.35 1.54
C TRP A 33 19.96 0.14 1.73
N PRO A 34 21.23 0.22 1.30
CA PRO A 34 22.20 -0.84 1.54
C PRO A 34 22.39 -0.96 3.05
N THR A 35 21.81 -2.01 3.63
CA THR A 35 21.95 -2.36 5.04
C THR A 35 22.48 -3.78 5.16
N TYR A 36 22.67 -4.25 6.39
CA TYR A 36 23.08 -5.62 6.65
C TYR A 36 22.13 -6.63 6.01
N GLU A 37 22.69 -7.74 5.56
CA GLU A 37 21.93 -8.77 4.86
C GLU A 37 20.73 -9.25 5.71
N GLY A 38 19.54 -9.19 5.12
CA GLY A 38 18.30 -9.58 5.80
C GLY A 38 17.59 -8.46 6.57
N TRP A 39 18.21 -7.30 6.74
CA TRP A 39 17.60 -6.13 7.39
C TRP A 39 16.94 -5.18 6.39
N VAL A 40 15.97 -4.41 6.88
CA VAL A 40 15.23 -3.44 6.08
C VAL A 40 14.74 -2.28 6.94
N TRP A 41 14.74 -1.09 6.34
CA TRP A 41 14.10 0.11 6.90
C TRP A 41 12.68 0.22 6.37
N LEU A 42 11.72 0.36 7.30
CA LEU A 42 10.32 0.53 6.99
C LEU A 42 9.80 1.82 7.60
N ASP A 43 9.14 2.63 6.80
CA ASP A 43 8.28 3.70 7.29
C ASP A 43 6.84 3.23 7.28
N GLY A 44 6.09 3.64 8.29
CA GLY A 44 4.72 3.21 8.44
C GLY A 44 4.01 3.83 9.62
N TYR A 45 2.81 3.32 9.87
CA TYR A 45 2.00 3.71 11.02
C TYR A 45 1.85 2.53 11.98
N GLN A 46 2.06 2.77 13.25
CA GLN A 46 1.59 1.86 14.29
C GLN A 46 0.06 1.87 14.29
N LEU A 47 -0.54 0.70 14.38
CA LEU A 47 -1.99 0.54 14.47
C LEU A 47 -2.42 0.23 15.91
N ASN A 48 -3.58 0.73 16.31
CA ASN A 48 -4.25 0.31 17.54
C ASN A 48 -5.05 -1.00 17.34
N ALA A 49 -5.72 -1.47 18.39
CA ALA A 49 -6.58 -2.66 18.33
C ALA A 49 -7.78 -2.53 17.37
N ALA A 50 -8.22 -1.30 17.06
CA ALA A 50 -9.28 -1.04 16.09
C ALA A 50 -8.76 -1.01 14.63
N GLY A 51 -7.44 -1.06 14.42
CA GLY A 51 -6.80 -0.97 13.10
C GLY A 51 -6.55 0.46 12.63
N ASP A 52 -6.78 1.48 13.47
CA ASP A 52 -6.51 2.88 13.14
C ASP A 52 -5.03 3.22 13.34
N ALA A 53 -4.50 4.05 12.43
CA ALA A 53 -3.16 4.59 12.52
C ALA A 53 -3.06 5.57 13.70
N VAL A 54 -2.26 5.22 14.71
CA VAL A 54 -2.06 6.07 15.89
C VAL A 54 -0.80 6.93 15.79
N GLU A 55 0.26 6.41 15.19
CA GLU A 55 1.57 7.08 15.22
C GLU A 55 2.41 6.68 14.01
N ARG A 56 3.10 7.64 13.40
CA ARG A 56 4.04 7.37 12.30
C ARG A 56 5.41 7.04 12.85
N ARG A 57 6.02 5.96 12.38
CA ARG A 57 7.35 5.50 12.83
C ARG A 57 8.19 4.98 11.68
N SER A 58 9.49 5.14 11.84
CA SER A 58 10.53 4.52 11.01
C SER A 58 11.19 3.43 11.85
N ILE A 59 11.16 2.18 11.36
CA ILE A 59 11.68 1.01 12.08
C ILE A 59 12.74 0.28 11.26
N PHE A 60 13.74 -0.25 11.95
CA PHE A 60 14.77 -1.10 11.36
C PHE A 60 14.61 -2.53 11.88
N VAL A 61 14.28 -3.45 10.98
CA VAL A 61 13.84 -4.81 11.31
C VAL A 61 14.45 -5.85 10.39
N GLN A 62 14.57 -7.07 10.89
CA GLN A 62 14.97 -8.24 10.13
C GLN A 62 13.77 -8.86 9.43
N ARG A 63 13.87 -9.04 8.10
CA ARG A 63 12.80 -9.56 7.24
C ARG A 63 12.32 -10.96 7.65
N ALA A 64 13.22 -11.79 8.16
CA ALA A 64 12.92 -13.17 8.55
C ALA A 64 11.91 -13.26 9.72
N GLY A 65 11.90 -12.26 10.62
CA GLY A 65 11.01 -12.23 11.78
C GLY A 65 9.68 -11.52 11.55
N LEU A 66 9.45 -10.94 10.36
CA LEU A 66 8.22 -10.22 10.05
C LEU A 66 7.11 -11.18 9.64
N ARG A 67 5.90 -10.94 10.17
CA ARG A 67 4.70 -11.69 9.81
C ARG A 67 3.68 -10.73 9.19
N ILE A 68 3.33 -10.95 7.93
CA ILE A 68 2.28 -10.18 7.25
C ILE A 68 0.92 -10.66 7.76
N VAL A 69 0.06 -9.71 8.14
CA VAL A 69 -1.31 -9.96 8.58
C VAL A 69 -2.25 -9.44 7.49
N PRO A 70 -3.20 -10.25 7.01
CA PRO A 70 -4.20 -9.76 6.06
C PRO A 70 -5.08 -8.67 6.69
N ASP A 71 -5.15 -7.49 6.05
CA ASP A 71 -6.03 -6.40 6.45
C ASP A 71 -7.50 -6.75 6.09
N ASN A 72 -8.16 -7.48 6.98
CA ASN A 72 -9.56 -7.88 6.79
C ASN A 72 -10.52 -6.66 6.82
N SER A 73 -10.07 -5.56 7.44
CA SER A 73 -10.76 -4.28 7.52
C SER A 73 -10.73 -3.49 6.20
N ALA A 74 -9.61 -3.50 5.47
CA ALA A 74 -9.55 -2.96 4.11
C ALA A 74 -10.42 -3.77 3.13
N ALA A 75 -10.42 -5.10 3.23
CA ALA A 75 -11.30 -5.94 2.43
C ALA A 75 -12.79 -5.70 2.75
N ALA A 76 -13.14 -5.44 4.01
CA ALA A 76 -14.49 -5.03 4.40
C ALA A 76 -14.86 -3.61 3.92
N ARG A 77 -13.93 -2.63 3.97
CA ARG A 77 -14.15 -1.28 3.44
C ARG A 77 -14.25 -1.25 1.91
N ALA A 78 -13.45 -2.02 1.20
CA ALA A 78 -13.55 -2.16 -0.26
C ALA A 78 -14.90 -2.76 -0.67
N ARG A 79 -15.43 -3.72 0.10
CA ARG A 79 -16.78 -4.27 -0.11
C ARG A 79 -17.91 -3.30 0.26
N LYS A 80 -17.65 -2.34 1.16
CA LYS A 80 -18.62 -1.28 1.54
C LYS A 80 -18.56 -0.05 0.65
N ALA A 81 -17.55 0.11 -0.21
CA ALA A 81 -17.54 1.16 -1.21
C ALA A 81 -18.63 0.82 -2.25
N PRO A 82 -19.69 1.65 -2.41
CA PRO A 82 -20.66 1.40 -3.46
C PRO A 82 -19.93 1.47 -4.80
N ALA A 83 -20.14 0.45 -5.64
CA ALA A 83 -19.69 0.44 -7.01
C ALA A 83 -20.07 1.78 -7.64
N ARG A 84 -19.07 2.61 -7.97
CA ARG A 84 -19.26 3.79 -8.80
C ARG A 84 -19.58 3.28 -10.20
N ALA A 85 -20.82 2.87 -10.40
CA ALA A 85 -21.44 2.61 -11.68
C ALA A 85 -21.52 3.95 -12.42
N GLY A 86 -20.44 4.26 -13.14
CA GLY A 86 -20.36 5.35 -14.11
C GLY A 86 -19.79 4.79 -15.41
N GLN A 87 -20.42 3.74 -15.94
CA GLN A 87 -20.16 3.27 -17.29
C GLN A 87 -20.57 4.37 -18.26
N ARG A 88 -19.57 4.82 -19.03
CA ARG A 88 -19.70 5.80 -20.10
C ARG A 88 -20.54 5.18 -21.23
N PRO A 89 -21.66 5.78 -21.67
CA PRO A 89 -22.24 5.40 -22.95
C PRO A 89 -21.40 6.03 -24.05
N GLY A 90 -20.60 5.20 -24.72
CA GLY A 90 -20.07 5.55 -26.02
C GLY A 90 -21.21 5.65 -27.02
N LEU A 91 -21.32 6.78 -27.70
CA LEU A 91 -22.11 6.91 -28.93
C LEU A 91 -21.15 7.28 -30.07
N SER A 92 -20.96 6.27 -30.91
CA SER A 92 -20.20 6.27 -32.15
C SER A 92 -20.79 7.23 -33.20
N ARG A 93 -19.90 8.02 -33.84
CA ARG A 93 -19.69 8.26 -35.31
C ARG A 93 -20.89 8.83 -36.13
N PRO A 94 -20.71 9.57 -37.26
CA PRO A 94 -19.77 9.22 -38.34
C PRO A 94 -19.09 10.37 -39.11
N HIS A 95 -18.39 9.92 -40.16
CA HIS A 95 -17.43 10.53 -41.08
C HIS A 95 -18.06 11.52 -42.10
N LEU A 96 -17.30 12.54 -42.53
CA LEU A 96 -17.34 13.12 -43.88
C LEU A 96 -16.06 13.95 -44.16
N ARG A 97 -15.28 13.52 -45.17
CA ARG A 97 -14.35 14.36 -45.99
C ARG A 97 -15.24 15.19 -46.97
N PRO A 98 -14.80 16.28 -47.65
CA PRO A 98 -13.48 16.42 -48.31
C PRO A 98 -12.89 17.85 -48.52
N ALA A 99 -11.72 17.88 -49.19
CA ALA A 99 -11.27 18.80 -50.27
C ALA A 99 -10.72 20.23 -49.98
N THR A 100 -9.39 20.36 -50.22
CA THR A 100 -8.64 21.37 -51.03
C THR A 100 -8.81 22.90 -50.95
N ALA A 101 -7.63 23.56 -50.90
CA ALA A 101 -7.13 24.70 -51.72
C ALA A 101 -7.18 26.16 -51.20
N GLY A 102 -6.05 26.86 -51.42
CA GLY A 102 -5.94 28.33 -51.62
C GLY A 102 -5.37 29.10 -50.41
N VAL A 103 -4.09 29.52 -50.35
CA VAL A 103 -3.46 30.67 -51.04
C VAL A 103 -4.06 32.02 -50.65
N ARG A 104 -3.43 32.74 -49.72
CA ARG A 104 -2.69 34.01 -49.91
C ARG A 104 -2.08 34.50 -48.61
#